data_AF-A0A819X4M0-F1
#
_entry.id   AF-A0A819X4M0-F1
#
_cell.length_a   1.000
_cell.length_b   1.000
_cell.length_c   1.000
_cell.angle_alpha   90.00
_cell.angle_beta   90.00
_cell.angle_gamma   90.00
#
_symmetry.space_group_name_H-M   'P 1'
#
loop_
_entity.id
_entity.type
_entity.pdbx_description
1 polymer ?
#
loop_
_entity_poly.entity_id
_entity_poly.type
_entity_poly.pdbx_seq_one_letter_code
_entity_poly.pdbx_strand_id
1 'polypeptide(L)' 'ISFLNAYRWEQLVLQCIPQLEEFYLQYYEQRNDQFNYSSYSRELDQFISSFWIERKWIFEIEINNESINYLIHPY' A
#
# COMPACT_ATOMS: atom_id res chain seq x y z
N ILE A 1 -11.06 -7.29 -4.74
CA ILE A 1 -9.79 -6.76 -5.30
C ILE A 1 -9.20 -5.90 -4.19
N SER A 2 -8.14 -6.36 -3.52
CA SER A 2 -7.43 -5.53 -2.53
C SER A 2 -6.53 -4.57 -3.30
N PHE A 3 -6.68 -3.26 -3.06
CA PHE A 3 -5.76 -2.24 -3.61
C PHE A 3 -4.39 -2.30 -2.92
N LEU A 4 -4.27 -3.04 -1.81
CA LEU A 4 -3.06 -3.27 -1.02
C LEU A 4 -2.33 -4.53 -1.49
N ASN A 5 -2.04 -4.62 -2.79
CA ASN A 5 -1.26 -5.73 -3.34
C ASN A 5 0.00 -5.18 -4.01
N ALA A 6 1.11 -5.23 -3.29
CA ALA A 6 2.36 -4.63 -3.74
C ALA A 6 2.89 -5.27 -5.03
N TYR A 7 2.77 -6.60 -5.17
CA TYR A 7 3.22 -7.30 -6.37
C TYR A 7 2.46 -6.86 -7.61
N ARG A 8 1.13 -6.68 -7.52
CA ARG A 8 0.32 -6.20 -8.64
C ARG A 8 0.69 -4.78 -9.05
N TRP A 9 0.92 -3.90 -8.09
CA TRP A 9 1.38 -2.54 -8.36
C TRP A 9 2.77 -2.55 -8.99
N GLU A 10 3.70 -3.33 -8.45
CA GLU A 10 5.04 -3.50 -9.01
C GLU A 10 4.98 -3.94 -10.48
N GLN A 11 4.22 -5.00 -10.79
CA GLN A 11 4.04 -5.46 -12.18
C GLN A 11 3.41 -4.40 -13.07
N LEU A 12 2.37 -3.71 -12.59
CA LEU A 12 1.71 -2.67 -13.36
C LEU A 12 2.66 -1.52 -13.70
N VAL A 13 3.46 -1.06 -12.73
CA VAL A 13 4.40 0.03 -12.97
C VAL A 13 5.53 -0.42 -13.90
N LEU A 14 6.10 -1.61 -13.69
CA LEU A 14 7.15 -2.13 -14.57
C LEU A 14 6.68 -2.32 -16.02
N GLN A 15 5.44 -2.76 -16.23
CA GLN A 15 4.90 -3.05 -17.56
C GLN A 15 4.39 -1.80 -18.28
N CYS A 16 3.73 -0.89 -17.56
CA CYS A 16 3.00 0.21 -18.19
C CYS A 16 3.72 1.55 -18.06
N ILE A 17 4.42 1.80 -16.94
CA ILE A 17 4.98 3.13 -16.61
C ILE A 17 6.34 2.99 -15.89
N PRO A 18 7.36 2.37 -16.51
CA PRO A 18 8.62 2.05 -15.83
C PRO A 18 9.39 3.29 -15.35
N GLN A 19 9.14 4.43 -15.98
CA GLN A 19 9.71 5.74 -15.65
C GLN A 19 8.87 6.55 -14.64
N LEU A 20 7.91 5.94 -13.95
CA LEU A 20 7.15 6.61 -12.90
C LEU A 20 8.11 7.01 -11.75
N GLU A 21 8.24 8.31 -11.52
CA GLU A 21 9.13 8.88 -10.47
C GLU A 21 8.42 8.94 -9.12
N GLU A 22 7.16 9.38 -9.12
CA GLU A 22 6.35 9.57 -7.92
C GLU A 22 5.09 8.71 -7.99
N PHE A 23 4.78 8.04 -6.89
CA PHE A 23 3.58 7.22 -6.78
C PHE A 23 2.87 7.52 -5.46
N TYR A 24 1.61 7.93 -5.58
CA TYR A 24 0.74 8.21 -4.46
C TYR A 24 -0.46 7.26 -4.48
N LEU A 25 -0.71 6.58 -3.36
CA LEU A 25 -1.90 5.77 -3.15
C LEU A 25 -2.49 6.12 -1.79
N GLN A 26 -3.79 6.37 -1.73
CA GLN A 26 -4.52 6.48 -0.48
C GLN A 26 -5.71 5.53 -0.52
N TYR A 27 -5.79 4.63 0.45
CA TYR A 27 -6.91 3.70 0.61
C TYR A 27 -7.49 3.84 2.02
N TYR A 28 -8.80 4.05 2.09
CA TYR A 28 -9.54 4.30 3.31
C TYR A 28 -10.42 3.10 3.64
N GLU A 29 -10.38 2.65 4.89
CA GLU A 29 -11.24 1.58 5.41
C GLU A 29 -11.91 2.01 6.71
N GLN A 30 -13.25 1.91 6.77
CA GLN A 30 -13.99 2.13 8.01
C GLN A 30 -13.90 0.92 8.94
N ARG A 31 -13.69 1.19 10.23
CA ARG A 31 -13.78 0.16 11.27
C ARG A 31 -15.23 -0.23 11.52
N ASN A 32 -15.73 -1.14 10.69
CA ASN A 32 -16.98 -1.85 10.97
C ASN A 32 -16.65 -3.04 11.90
N ASP A 33 -17.59 -3.52 12.72
CA ASP A 33 -17.40 -4.59 13.72
C ASP A 33 -16.84 -5.94 13.17
N GLN A 34 -16.64 -6.06 11.85
CA GLN A 34 -16.01 -7.18 11.16
C GLN A 34 -14.51 -6.98 10.87
N PHE A 35 -13.86 -6.01 11.53
CA PHE A 35 -12.46 -5.67 11.31
C PHE A 35 -11.50 -6.81 11.73
N ASN A 36 -11.30 -7.78 10.85
CA ASN A 36 -10.36 -8.89 11.04
C ASN A 36 -8.93 -8.42 10.74
N TYR A 37 -8.30 -7.84 11.77
CA TYR A 37 -6.88 -7.44 11.79
C TYR A 37 -5.90 -8.46 11.20
N SER A 38 -6.23 -9.76 11.24
CA SER A 38 -5.36 -10.85 10.82
C SER A 38 -5.15 -10.98 9.31
N SER A 39 -6.08 -10.48 8.48
CA SER A 39 -5.97 -10.61 7.02
C SER A 39 -5.07 -9.53 6.43
N TYR A 40 -5.08 -8.34 7.02
CA TYR A 40 -4.33 -7.19 6.53
C TYR A 40 -2.86 -7.24 6.90
N SER A 41 -2.46 -7.72 8.09
CA SER A 41 -1.04 -7.76 8.49
C SER A 41 -0.13 -8.45 7.47
N ARG A 42 -0.62 -9.51 6.82
CA ARG A 42 0.09 -10.25 5.76
C ARG A 42 0.14 -9.50 4.42
N GLU A 43 -0.78 -8.59 4.15
CA GLU A 43 -0.75 -7.72 2.96
C GLU A 43 0.21 -6.53 3.15
N LEU A 44 0.41 -6.07 4.38
CA LEU A 44 1.36 -4.98 4.71
C LEU A 44 2.82 -5.37 4.50
N ASP A 45 3.17 -6.64 4.75
CA ASP A 45 4.51 -7.21 4.51
C ASP A 45 4.93 -7.17 3.03
N GLN A 46 4.07 -6.74 2.10
CA GLN A 46 4.36 -6.79 0.67
C GLN A 46 5.01 -5.51 0.12
N PHE A 47 4.83 -4.35 0.76
CA PHE A 47 5.35 -3.04 0.29
C PHE A 47 6.80 -2.76 0.72
N ILE A 48 7.59 -3.81 0.96
CA ILE A 48 8.98 -3.73 1.43
C ILE A 48 9.97 -4.43 0.48
N SER A 49 9.54 -4.82 -0.73
CA SER A 49 10.44 -5.37 -1.74
C SER A 49 11.48 -4.34 -2.18
N SER A 50 12.59 -4.79 -2.76
CA SER A 50 13.66 -3.91 -3.26
C SER A 50 13.13 -2.85 -4.23
N PHE A 51 12.12 -3.18 -5.03
CA PHE A 51 11.44 -2.24 -5.92
C PHE A 51 10.90 -1.00 -5.19
N TRP A 52 10.22 -1.17 -4.05
CA TRP A 52 9.66 -0.04 -3.28
C TRP A 52 10.76 0.77 -2.58
N ILE A 53 11.76 0.06 -2.04
CA ILE A 53 12.89 0.66 -1.32
C ILE A 53 13.76 1.51 -2.27
N GLU A 54 14.12 0.96 -3.43
CA GLU A 54 14.98 1.63 -4.42
C GLU A 54 14.33 2.89 -4.98
N ARG A 55 12.99 2.87 -5.14
CA ARG A 55 12.21 4.04 -5.56
C ARG A 55 11.88 5.02 -4.45
N LYS A 56 12.23 4.68 -3.20
CA LYS A 56 11.94 5.49 -2.01
C LYS A 56 10.45 5.80 -1.88
N TRP A 57 9.60 4.83 -2.21
CA TRP A 57 8.17 4.93 -1.99
C TRP A 57 7.84 4.28 -0.66
N ILE A 58 7.37 5.09 0.28
CA ILE A 58 7.07 4.71 1.66
C ILE A 58 5.64 4.24 1.72
N PHE A 59 5.42 3.14 2.44
CA PHE A 59 4.10 2.69 2.83
C PHE A 59 3.84 3.03 4.30
N GLU A 60 2.78 3.79 4.56
CA GLU A 60 2.37 4.23 5.89
C GLU A 60 0.93 3.81 6.21
N ILE A 61 0.64 3.69 7.50
CA ILE A 61 -0.67 3.32 7.99
C ILE A 61 -1.05 4.28 9.11
N GLU A 62 -2.11 5.05 8.90
CA GLU A 62 -2.69 5.90 9.93
C GLU A 62 -3.94 5.21 10.48
N ILE A 63 -3.93 4.95 11.79
CA ILE A 63 -5.05 4.29 12.46
C ILE A 63 -5.70 5.30 13.38
N ASN A 64 -6.96 5.62 13.10
CA ASN A 64 -7.80 6.45 13.95
C ASN A 64 -8.91 5.59 14.58
N ASN A 65 -9.67 6.18 15.51
CA ASN A 65 -10.72 5.45 16.25
C ASN A 65 -11.79 4.81 15.35
N GLU A 66 -12.04 5.40 14.18
CA GLU A 66 -13.13 5.02 13.27
C GLU A 66 -12.64 4.42 11.95
N SER A 67 -11.34 4.53 11.65
CA SER A 67 -10.84 4.19 10.32
C SER A 67 -9.36 3.83 10.29
N ILE A 68 -8.96 3.17 9.21
CA ILE A 68 -7.58 2.96 8.83
C ILE A 68 -7.34 3.61 7.47
N ASN A 69 -6.31 4.44 7.40
CA ASN A 69 -5.78 4.98 6.15
C ASN A 69 -4.50 4.24 5.81
N TYR A 70 -4.41 3.75 4.59
CA TYR A 70 -3.20 3.19 4.02
C TYR A 70 -2.68 4.18 2.99
N LEU A 71 -1.42 4.56 3.12
CA LEU A 71 -0.79 5.59 2.30
C LEU A 71 0.45 5.01 1.63
N ILE A 72 0.63 5.31 0.35
CA ILE A 72 1.92 5.21 -0.33
C ILE A 72 2.27 6.59 -0.85
N HIS A 73 3.49 7.03 -0.60
CA HIS A 73 4.01 8.30 -1.12
C HIS A 73 5.54 8.23 -1.29
N PRO A 74 6.14 9.05 -2.18
CA PRO A 74 7.58 9.23 -2.22
C PRO A 74 8.11 9.85 -0.91
N TYR A 75 9.35 9.51 -0.58
CA TYR A 75 10.14 10.09 0.52
C TYR A 75 10.48 11.56 0.30
#